data_AF-W2ZS03-F1
#
_entry.id   AF-W2ZS03-F1
#
_cell.length_a   1.000
_cell.length_b   1.000
_cell.length_c   1.000
_cell.angle_alpha   90.00
_cell.angle_beta   90.00
_cell.angle_gamma   90.00
#
_symmetry.space_group_name_H-M   'P 1'
#
loop_
_entity.id
_entity.type
_entity.pdbx_description
1 polymer ?
#
loop_
_entity_poly.entity_id
_entity_poly.type
_entity_poly.pdbx_seq_one_letter_code
_entity_poly.pdbx_strand_id
1 'polypeptide(L)'
;MAKIITFSAASLLAIVDVTNAATAGTPANESCSLVDFTTQGTQFLLLNNAIDVATQSTLLPGFVEDYDPLVLQNINLGAFTYSILGQDLTFTPMLEHLNVTGLANIVPEHINASSSNSIDLGAYGIGEVSIDAAVSLTLEEIDTSISVDVSLTLGNPTLSASVQTDMYGCALGASDCKDFTVTTIEVAGVDGKYNTIMDSLLLRFKSCAVQTITLDFNSIVNSDFSFHGSGSIISAITEVVADFSADEINRKGDIYDTFTSNINDQLLSVANGYIDSKLKPSFGATCVE
;
A
#
# COMPACT_ATOMS: atom_id res chain seq x y z
N MET A 1 3.70 10.03 5.69
CA MET A 1 2.56 9.35 5.01
C MET A 1 2.03 10.11 3.80
N ALA A 2 1.67 11.40 3.92
CA ALA A 2 1.06 12.20 2.84
C ALA A 2 1.95 12.52 1.62
N LYS A 3 3.12 11.89 1.48
CA LYS A 3 4.01 12.11 0.32
C LYS A 3 4.50 10.83 -0.35
N ILE A 4 4.69 9.70 0.33
CA ILE A 4 5.12 8.42 -0.30
C ILE A 4 3.95 7.63 -0.85
N ILE A 5 2.88 7.48 -0.06
CA ILE A 5 1.60 6.98 -0.58
C ILE A 5 1.08 7.96 -1.63
N THR A 6 1.42 9.24 -1.51
CA THR A 6 1.18 10.25 -2.53
C THR A 6 2.21 10.19 -3.67
N PHE A 7 3.37 9.55 -3.56
CA PHE A 7 4.31 9.44 -4.70
C PHE A 7 4.00 8.21 -5.52
N SER A 8 3.65 7.09 -4.88
CA SER A 8 3.03 5.97 -5.56
C SER A 8 1.62 6.35 -6.01
N ALA A 9 0.67 6.72 -5.14
CA ALA A 9 -0.69 7.09 -5.57
C ALA A 9 -0.78 8.38 -6.43
N ALA A 10 -0.05 9.49 -6.20
CA ALA A 10 -0.20 10.68 -7.07
C ALA A 10 0.31 10.44 -8.48
N SER A 11 1.40 9.67 -8.65
CA SER A 11 1.86 9.31 -10.00
C SER A 11 0.97 8.25 -10.65
N LEU A 12 0.33 7.40 -9.85
CA LEU A 12 -0.52 6.29 -10.30
C LEU A 12 -1.92 6.65 -10.81
N LEU A 13 -2.39 7.88 -10.62
CA LEU A 13 -3.83 8.15 -10.67
C LEU A 13 -4.28 9.21 -11.69
N ALA A 14 -3.41 9.76 -12.55
CA ALA A 14 -3.85 10.61 -13.68
C ALA A 14 -4.10 9.82 -14.96
N ILE A 15 -4.99 8.84 -14.85
CA ILE A 15 -5.40 8.02 -15.96
C ILE A 15 -6.78 8.50 -16.40
N VAL A 16 -6.85 9.69 -17.00
CA VAL A 16 -8.09 10.19 -17.58
C VAL A 16 -7.85 10.92 -18.91
N ASP A 17 -8.15 10.22 -19.99
CA ASP A 17 -8.49 10.73 -21.30
C ASP A 17 -9.76 9.98 -21.73
N VAL A 18 -10.94 10.54 -21.46
CA VAL A 18 -12.21 9.92 -21.88
C VAL A 18 -12.43 10.21 -23.35
N THR A 19 -11.71 9.52 -24.24
CA THR A 19 -12.01 9.58 -25.68
C THR A 19 -12.97 8.52 -26.17
N ASN A 20 -13.35 7.49 -25.40
CA ASN A 20 -14.48 6.60 -25.75
C ASN A 20 -14.91 5.67 -24.60
N ALA A 21 -16.16 5.79 -24.13
CA ALA A 21 -17.12 4.72 -23.76
C ALA A 21 -18.12 5.21 -22.68
N ALA A 22 -19.20 5.87 -23.11
CA ALA A 22 -20.35 6.10 -22.25
C ALA A 22 -21.27 4.87 -22.29
N THR A 23 -21.51 4.23 -21.14
CA THR A 23 -22.66 3.35 -20.96
C THR A 23 -23.56 3.85 -19.82
N ALA A 24 -24.73 4.31 -20.25
CA ALA A 24 -25.92 4.81 -19.58
C ALA A 24 -26.07 4.62 -18.05
N GLY A 25 -26.27 5.76 -17.36
CA GLY A 25 -26.89 5.86 -16.04
C GLY A 25 -26.68 7.22 -15.36
N THR A 26 -27.52 8.23 -15.67
CA THR A 26 -27.55 9.55 -14.98
C THR A 26 -28.52 9.52 -13.78
N PRO A 27 -28.35 10.28 -12.66
CA PRO A 27 -27.37 11.35 -12.41
C PRO A 27 -26.66 11.38 -11.03
N ALA A 28 -25.45 11.95 -11.01
CA ALA A 28 -25.00 13.01 -10.09
C ALA A 28 -23.98 13.88 -10.86
N ASN A 29 -24.43 15.06 -11.30
CA ASN A 29 -23.80 15.99 -12.26
C ASN A 29 -23.62 15.45 -13.70
N GLU A 30 -24.30 16.05 -14.69
CA GLU A 30 -24.19 15.66 -16.12
C GLU A 30 -22.76 15.79 -16.67
N SER A 31 -21.89 16.51 -15.96
CA SER A 31 -20.50 16.78 -16.32
C SER A 31 -19.53 15.65 -15.95
N CYS A 32 -19.92 14.66 -15.14
CA CYS A 32 -19.02 13.61 -14.63
C CYS A 32 -19.43 12.20 -15.05
N SER A 33 -18.45 11.35 -15.38
CA SER A 33 -18.64 9.93 -15.67
C SER A 33 -17.56 9.08 -15.02
N LEU A 34 -17.88 7.82 -14.69
CA LEU A 34 -16.87 6.89 -14.19
C LEU A 34 -15.80 6.66 -15.25
N VAL A 35 -14.55 6.63 -14.81
CA VAL A 35 -13.40 6.30 -15.66
C VAL A 35 -13.35 4.79 -15.86
N ASP A 36 -13.11 4.35 -17.09
CA ASP A 36 -12.79 2.96 -17.42
C ASP A 36 -11.30 2.84 -17.72
N PHE A 37 -10.52 2.29 -16.79
CA PHE A 37 -9.06 2.16 -16.94
C PHE A 37 -8.62 1.34 -18.15
N THR A 38 -9.45 0.41 -18.64
CA THR A 38 -9.10 -0.39 -19.82
C THR A 38 -9.07 0.42 -21.11
N THR A 39 -9.71 1.58 -21.12
CA THR A 39 -9.73 2.52 -22.27
C THR A 39 -8.56 3.49 -22.27
N GLN A 40 -7.73 3.48 -21.23
CA GLN A 40 -6.76 4.53 -20.94
C GLN A 40 -5.32 4.19 -21.32
N GLY A 41 -5.15 3.35 -22.34
CA GLY A 41 -3.86 2.77 -22.71
C GLY A 41 -2.74 3.79 -22.94
N THR A 42 -3.05 4.96 -23.51
CA THR A 42 -2.06 6.04 -23.68
C THR A 42 -1.54 6.59 -22.35
N GLN A 43 -2.41 6.74 -21.34
CA GLN A 43 -2.01 7.24 -20.03
C GLN A 43 -1.14 6.22 -19.28
N PHE A 44 -1.52 4.93 -19.30
CA PHE A 44 -0.67 3.86 -18.75
C PHE A 44 0.68 3.78 -19.46
N LEU A 45 0.72 3.94 -20.78
CA LEU A 45 1.97 3.98 -21.53
C LEU A 45 2.87 5.15 -21.10
N LEU A 46 2.32 6.35 -20.95
CA LEU A 46 3.07 7.52 -20.48
C LEU A 46 3.60 7.31 -19.06
N LEU A 47 2.78 6.76 -18.18
CA LEU A 47 3.18 6.47 -16.80
C LEU A 47 4.28 5.41 -16.74
N ASN A 48 4.16 4.33 -17.51
CA ASN A 48 5.19 3.29 -17.58
C ASN A 48 6.48 3.81 -18.21
N ASN A 49 6.42 4.73 -19.18
CA ASN A 49 7.61 5.42 -19.68
C ASN A 49 8.27 6.28 -18.59
N ALA A 50 7.48 6.96 -17.74
CA ALA A 50 8.02 7.73 -16.62
C ALA A 50 8.69 6.81 -15.57
N ILE A 51 8.11 5.63 -15.31
CA ILE A 51 8.72 4.58 -14.49
C ILE A 51 10.05 4.11 -15.10
N ASP A 52 10.08 3.83 -16.39
CA ASP A 52 11.31 3.42 -17.08
C ASP A 52 12.40 4.49 -16.96
N VAL A 53 12.06 5.76 -17.15
CA VAL A 53 13.00 6.87 -16.97
C VAL A 53 13.48 6.93 -15.52
N ALA A 54 12.59 6.85 -14.54
CA ALA A 54 12.94 6.94 -13.12
C ALA A 54 13.85 5.77 -12.68
N THR A 55 13.60 4.56 -13.17
CA THR A 55 14.34 3.34 -12.82
C THR A 55 15.67 3.19 -13.56
N GLN A 56 15.75 3.64 -14.82
CA GLN A 56 17.00 3.62 -15.59
C GLN A 56 17.93 4.80 -15.25
N SER A 57 17.38 5.87 -14.67
CA SER A 57 18.14 7.01 -14.20
C SER A 57 18.55 6.83 -12.74
N THR A 58 19.53 7.63 -12.31
CA THR A 58 19.89 7.75 -10.89
C THR A 58 18.89 8.63 -10.11
N LEU A 59 17.67 8.83 -10.63
CA LEU A 59 16.67 9.71 -10.01
C LEU A 59 15.89 8.99 -8.91
N LEU A 60 15.66 7.67 -9.03
CA LEU A 60 14.91 6.90 -8.04
C LEU A 60 15.42 7.09 -6.61
N PRO A 61 16.73 6.97 -6.31
CA PRO A 61 17.24 7.21 -4.96
C PRO A 61 16.94 8.64 -4.47
N GLY A 62 17.04 9.64 -5.35
CA GLY A 62 16.73 11.03 -5.00
C GLY A 62 15.25 11.29 -4.71
N PHE A 63 14.33 10.49 -5.27
CA PHE A 63 12.91 10.59 -4.94
C PHE A 63 12.56 9.94 -3.60
N VAL A 64 13.35 8.97 -3.13
CA VAL A 64 13.08 8.22 -1.90
C VAL A 64 14.00 8.57 -0.74
N GLU A 65 15.04 9.38 -0.96
CA GLU A 65 16.01 9.77 0.08
C GLU A 65 15.33 10.44 1.30
N ASP A 66 14.36 11.33 1.07
CA ASP A 66 13.60 11.98 2.14
C ASP A 66 12.64 11.04 2.90
N TYR A 67 12.56 9.79 2.44
CA TYR A 67 11.59 8.80 2.88
C TYR A 67 12.23 7.51 3.38
N ASP A 68 13.56 7.44 3.37
CA ASP A 68 14.37 6.32 3.88
C ASP A 68 15.25 6.86 5.04
N PRO A 69 14.88 6.61 6.31
CA PRO A 69 13.87 5.65 6.76
C PRO A 69 12.41 6.12 6.64
N LEU A 70 11.52 5.18 6.33
CA LEU A 70 10.08 5.35 6.47
C LEU A 70 9.68 5.07 7.91
N VAL A 71 9.27 6.11 8.61
CA VAL A 71 8.81 6.01 10.00
C VAL A 71 7.29 6.16 10.10
N LEU A 72 6.62 5.14 10.61
CA LEU A 72 5.19 5.14 10.96
C LEU A 72 4.99 4.89 12.45
N GLN A 73 3.90 5.41 13.01
CA GLN A 73 3.60 5.30 14.44
C GLN A 73 2.09 5.26 14.67
N ASN A 74 1.68 4.59 15.74
CA ASN A 74 0.30 4.52 16.24
C ASN A 74 -0.71 4.08 15.16
N ILE A 75 -0.43 2.96 14.50
CA ILE A 75 -1.32 2.36 13.49
C ILE A 75 -2.04 1.17 14.11
N ASN A 76 -3.38 1.22 14.14
CA ASN A 76 -4.18 0.06 14.50
C ASN A 76 -4.13 -0.97 13.37
N LEU A 77 -3.83 -2.21 13.73
CA LEU A 77 -3.78 -3.35 12.83
C LEU A 77 -5.09 -4.15 12.96
N GLY A 78 -5.33 -5.06 12.00
CA GLY A 78 -6.53 -5.88 12.00
C GLY A 78 -6.52 -6.91 13.13
N ALA A 79 -7.61 -7.02 13.88
CA ALA A 79 -7.75 -8.04 14.91
C ALA A 79 -7.68 -9.44 14.29
N PHE A 80 -7.05 -10.37 15.00
CA PHE A 80 -6.94 -11.76 14.57
C PHE A 80 -7.18 -12.71 15.75
N THR A 81 -7.61 -13.93 15.44
CA THR A 81 -7.86 -14.96 16.44
C THR A 81 -6.87 -16.10 16.24
N TYR A 82 -6.26 -16.56 17.34
CA TYR A 82 -5.33 -17.69 17.31
C TYR A 82 -5.63 -18.66 18.46
N SER A 83 -5.65 -19.96 18.15
CA SER A 83 -5.94 -21.00 19.14
C SER A 83 -4.67 -21.38 19.90
N ILE A 84 -4.58 -21.01 21.18
CA ILE A 84 -3.46 -21.38 22.07
C ILE A 84 -4.01 -22.26 23.20
N LEU A 85 -3.41 -23.43 23.41
CA LEU A 85 -3.81 -24.37 24.48
C LEU A 85 -5.29 -24.77 24.43
N GLY A 86 -5.87 -24.85 23.23
CA GLY A 86 -7.28 -25.22 23.02
C GLY A 86 -8.28 -24.11 23.34
N GLN A 87 -7.82 -22.86 23.51
CA GLN A 87 -8.66 -21.68 23.61
C GLN A 87 -8.36 -20.73 22.45
N ASP A 88 -9.43 -20.22 21.84
CA ASP A 88 -9.33 -19.16 20.84
C ASP A 88 -9.12 -17.83 21.55
N LEU A 89 -8.01 -17.17 21.25
CA LEU A 89 -7.66 -15.87 21.82
C LEU A 89 -7.70 -14.82 20.72
N THR A 90 -8.35 -13.69 21.00
CA THR A 90 -8.48 -12.57 20.08
C THR A 90 -7.44 -11.52 20.43
N PHE A 91 -6.58 -11.22 19.46
CA PHE A 91 -5.53 -10.23 19.57
C PHE A 91 -5.91 -9.00 18.76
N THR A 92 -5.84 -7.84 19.39
CA THR A 92 -5.89 -6.53 18.72
C THR A 92 -4.47 -5.96 18.64
N PRO A 93 -3.80 -6.09 17.48
CA PRO A 93 -2.48 -5.51 17.30
C PRO A 93 -2.53 -3.99 17.10
N MET A 94 -1.58 -3.28 17.70
CA MET A 94 -1.29 -1.87 17.47
C MET A 94 0.20 -1.71 17.18
N LEU A 95 0.51 -1.18 16.01
CA LEU A 95 1.86 -0.85 15.58
C LEU A 95 2.23 0.51 16.21
N GLU A 96 2.93 0.44 17.33
CA GLU A 96 3.41 1.60 18.08
C GLU A 96 4.43 2.37 17.26
N HIS A 97 5.36 1.63 16.66
CA HIS A 97 6.43 2.17 15.83
C HIS A 97 6.75 1.22 14.69
N LEU A 98 7.07 1.79 13.53
CA LEU A 98 7.64 1.10 12.39
C LEU A 98 8.71 2.00 11.79
N ASN A 99 9.86 1.42 11.49
CA ASN A 99 10.96 2.05 10.80
C ASN A 99 11.40 1.09 9.69
N VAL A 100 11.25 1.51 8.43
CA VAL A 100 11.67 0.74 7.27
C VAL A 100 12.82 1.45 6.59
N THR A 101 13.94 0.74 6.37
CA THR A 101 15.12 1.25 5.67
C THR A 101 15.44 0.42 4.44
N GLY A 102 16.20 1.01 3.50
CA GLY A 102 16.56 0.35 2.24
C GLY A 102 15.49 0.50 1.16
N LEU A 103 14.60 1.49 1.29
CA LEU A 103 13.60 1.83 0.28
C LEU A 103 14.24 2.32 -1.02
N ALA A 104 15.45 2.86 -0.96
CA ALA A 104 16.27 3.15 -2.15
C ALA A 104 16.56 1.91 -3.01
N ASN A 105 16.42 0.70 -2.46
CA ASN A 105 16.60 -0.55 -3.19
C ASN A 105 15.30 -1.07 -3.82
N ILE A 106 14.16 -0.42 -3.61
CA ILE A 106 12.87 -0.84 -4.18
C ILE A 106 12.67 -0.19 -5.54
N VAL A 107 12.52 -1.02 -6.57
CA VAL A 107 12.30 -0.62 -7.96
C VAL A 107 10.83 -0.89 -8.32
N PRO A 108 10.05 0.13 -8.70
CA PRO A 108 8.67 -0.08 -9.14
C PRO A 108 8.62 -0.84 -10.48
N GLU A 109 7.61 -1.68 -10.65
CA GLU A 109 7.28 -2.34 -11.90
C GLU A 109 6.27 -1.52 -12.71
N HIS A 110 6.06 -1.94 -13.96
CA HIS A 110 5.01 -1.35 -14.80
C HIS A 110 3.63 -1.57 -14.19
N ILE A 111 2.80 -0.55 -14.32
CA ILE A 111 1.44 -0.53 -13.82
C ILE A 111 0.51 -0.94 -14.95
N ASN A 112 -0.49 -1.75 -14.62
CA ASN A 112 -1.46 -2.24 -15.60
C ASN A 112 -2.89 -2.10 -15.08
N ALA A 113 -3.83 -1.80 -15.97
CA ALA A 113 -5.26 -1.97 -15.68
C ALA A 113 -5.62 -3.46 -15.75
N SER A 114 -6.17 -4.01 -14.68
CA SER A 114 -6.68 -5.38 -14.64
C SER A 114 -8.19 -5.45 -14.91
N SER A 115 -8.90 -4.36 -14.68
CA SER A 115 -10.33 -4.20 -15.01
C SER A 115 -10.67 -2.74 -15.29
N SER A 116 -11.94 -2.43 -15.53
CA SER A 116 -12.38 -1.04 -15.74
C SER A 116 -12.16 -0.14 -14.52
N ASN A 117 -12.05 -0.71 -13.32
CA ASN A 117 -11.84 0.03 -12.07
C ASN A 117 -10.73 -0.59 -11.20
N SER A 118 -9.87 -1.43 -11.77
CA SER A 118 -8.78 -2.07 -11.04
C SER A 118 -7.44 -1.85 -11.71
N ILE A 119 -6.42 -1.60 -10.90
CA ILE A 119 -5.03 -1.48 -11.32
C ILE A 119 -4.17 -2.42 -10.49
N ASP A 120 -3.16 -3.00 -11.13
CA ASP A 120 -2.18 -3.86 -10.48
C ASP A 120 -0.85 -3.11 -10.36
N LEU A 121 -0.27 -3.18 -9.17
CA LEU A 121 0.96 -2.55 -8.74
C LEU A 121 1.99 -3.62 -8.44
N GLY A 122 3.23 -3.36 -8.81
CA GLY A 122 4.36 -4.23 -8.52
C GLY A 122 5.59 -3.42 -8.16
N ALA A 123 6.45 -3.99 -7.32
CA ALA A 123 7.77 -3.49 -7.03
C ALA A 123 8.68 -4.64 -6.60
N TYR A 124 9.97 -4.54 -6.91
CA TYR A 124 10.96 -5.53 -6.50
C TYR A 124 12.21 -4.86 -5.92
N GLY A 125 12.82 -5.53 -4.95
CA GLY A 125 14.03 -5.10 -4.28
C GLY A 125 15.27 -5.62 -5.00
N ILE A 126 16.20 -4.73 -5.32
CA ILE A 126 17.54 -5.09 -5.82
C ILE A 126 18.56 -5.29 -4.70
N GLY A 127 18.13 -5.17 -3.44
CA GLY A 127 18.95 -5.32 -2.25
C GLY A 127 18.12 -5.71 -1.04
N GLU A 128 18.62 -5.33 0.14
CA GLU A 128 17.96 -5.59 1.40
C GLU A 128 17.00 -4.46 1.79
N VAL A 129 15.92 -4.84 2.46
CA VAL A 129 14.99 -3.93 3.15
C VAL A 129 14.94 -4.37 4.60
N SER A 130 15.23 -3.46 5.53
CA SER A 130 15.17 -3.74 6.96
C SER A 130 13.98 -3.06 7.60
N ILE A 131 13.34 -3.77 8.52
CA ILE A 131 12.10 -3.43 9.18
C ILE A 131 12.35 -3.55 10.68
N ASP A 132 12.28 -2.44 11.38
CA ASP A 132 12.28 -2.38 12.83
C ASP A 132 10.89 -1.92 13.30
N ALA A 133 10.19 -2.73 14.07
CA ALA A 133 8.84 -2.45 14.53
C ALA A 133 8.68 -2.71 16.02
N ALA A 134 7.85 -1.90 16.67
CA ALA A 134 7.33 -2.15 18.01
C ALA A 134 5.82 -2.35 17.90
N VAL A 135 5.34 -3.51 18.33
CA VAL A 135 3.94 -3.92 18.24
C VAL A 135 3.42 -4.22 19.64
N SER A 136 2.28 -3.63 20.00
CA SER A 136 1.50 -4.06 21.16
C SER A 136 0.37 -4.97 20.72
N LEU A 137 0.17 -6.07 21.44
CA LEU A 137 -0.87 -7.07 21.20
C LEU A 137 -1.77 -7.08 22.42
N THR A 138 -2.98 -6.55 22.30
CA THR A 138 -3.97 -6.60 23.39
C THR A 138 -4.81 -7.85 23.25
N LEU A 139 -4.88 -8.65 24.31
CA LEU A 139 -5.75 -9.82 24.39
C LEU A 139 -7.11 -9.38 24.93
N GLU A 140 -8.16 -9.52 24.12
CA GLU A 140 -9.49 -9.03 24.47
C GLU A 140 -10.10 -9.78 25.66
N GLU A 141 -9.80 -11.07 25.82
CA GLU A 141 -10.44 -11.92 26.84
C GLU A 141 -9.98 -11.61 28.27
N ILE A 142 -8.78 -11.06 28.44
CA ILE A 142 -8.16 -10.81 29.76
C ILE A 142 -7.59 -9.40 29.93
N ASP A 143 -7.87 -8.49 29.00
CA ASP A 143 -7.46 -7.07 29.02
C ASP A 143 -5.98 -6.90 29.38
N THR A 144 -5.14 -7.73 28.76
CA THR A 144 -3.69 -7.77 28.99
C THR A 144 -2.99 -7.53 27.66
N SER A 145 -1.95 -6.68 27.67
CA SER A 145 -1.15 -6.41 26.49
C SER A 145 0.24 -7.02 26.59
N ILE A 146 0.74 -7.50 25.45
CA ILE A 146 2.10 -7.97 25.25
C ILE A 146 2.76 -6.99 24.28
N SER A 147 4.00 -6.58 24.54
CA SER A 147 4.78 -5.78 23.59
C SER A 147 5.83 -6.65 22.93
N VAL A 148 6.02 -6.47 21.62
CA VAL A 148 6.97 -7.22 20.81
C VAL A 148 7.79 -6.23 20.00
N ASP A 149 9.10 -6.26 20.18
CA ASP A 149 10.02 -5.61 19.25
C ASP A 149 10.40 -6.62 18.16
N VAL A 150 10.30 -6.20 16.91
CA VAL A 150 10.57 -6.99 15.71
C VAL A 150 11.67 -6.31 14.92
N SER A 151 12.73 -7.04 14.60
CA SER A 151 13.75 -6.63 13.64
C SER A 151 13.80 -7.67 12.53
N LEU A 152 13.47 -7.30 11.30
CA LEU A 152 13.41 -8.19 10.15
C LEU A 152 14.12 -7.58 8.95
N THR A 153 15.05 -8.31 8.33
CA THR A 153 15.70 -7.91 7.08
C THR A 153 15.37 -8.89 5.98
N LEU A 154 14.73 -8.38 4.92
CA LEU A 154 14.37 -9.15 3.74
C LEU A 154 15.38 -8.91 2.62
N GLY A 155 15.92 -9.97 2.03
CA GLY A 155 16.75 -9.92 0.84
C GLY A 155 15.91 -10.03 -0.42
N ASN A 156 16.02 -9.03 -1.30
CA ASN A 156 15.29 -8.94 -2.56
C ASN A 156 13.77 -9.16 -2.41
N PRO A 157 13.07 -8.35 -1.59
CA PRO A 157 11.63 -8.46 -1.46
C PRO A 157 10.92 -8.12 -2.76
N THR A 158 9.79 -8.75 -3.03
CA THR A 158 8.85 -8.37 -4.07
C THR A 158 7.51 -8.05 -3.43
N LEU A 159 6.88 -6.99 -3.89
CA LEU A 159 5.58 -6.55 -3.44
C LEU A 159 4.66 -6.41 -4.64
N SER A 160 3.52 -7.06 -4.62
CA SER A 160 2.44 -6.80 -5.56
C SER A 160 1.16 -6.43 -4.83
N ALA A 161 0.34 -5.59 -5.45
CA ALA A 161 -0.94 -5.20 -4.91
C ALA A 161 -1.95 -4.98 -6.03
N SER A 162 -3.19 -5.41 -5.82
CA SER A 162 -4.30 -5.04 -6.70
C SER A 162 -5.17 -4.01 -5.99
N VAL A 163 -5.44 -2.90 -6.66
CA VAL A 163 -6.23 -1.78 -6.12
C VAL A 163 -7.47 -1.62 -6.95
N GLN A 164 -8.63 -1.64 -6.30
CA GLN A 164 -9.90 -1.28 -6.91
C GLN A 164 -10.25 0.16 -6.52
N THR A 165 -10.57 0.98 -7.51
CA THR A 165 -10.91 2.38 -7.29
C THR A 165 -11.90 2.86 -8.33
N ASP A 166 -12.99 3.48 -7.86
CA ASP A 166 -13.92 4.19 -8.73
C ASP A 166 -13.55 5.68 -8.74
N MET A 167 -13.27 6.21 -9.92
CA MET A 167 -12.91 7.61 -10.11
C MET A 167 -13.83 8.29 -11.12
N TYR A 168 -14.08 9.57 -10.92
CA TYR A 168 -14.82 10.42 -11.86
C TYR A 168 -13.89 11.19 -12.79
N GLY A 169 -14.12 11.01 -14.08
CA GLY A 169 -13.60 11.84 -15.17
C GLY A 169 -14.69 12.74 -15.74
N CYS A 170 -14.32 13.55 -16.71
CA CYS A 170 -15.26 14.38 -17.46
C CYS A 170 -16.15 13.54 -18.36
N ALA A 171 -17.45 13.83 -18.33
CA ALA A 171 -18.39 13.29 -19.30
C ALA A 171 -18.12 13.89 -20.69
N LEU A 172 -18.46 13.14 -21.74
CA LEU A 172 -18.31 13.58 -23.13
C LEU A 172 -19.09 14.88 -23.38
N GLY A 173 -18.39 15.91 -23.84
CA GLY A 173 -18.98 17.21 -24.15
C GLY A 173 -19.19 18.13 -22.95
N ALA A 174 -18.75 17.74 -21.74
CA ALA A 174 -18.70 18.62 -20.59
C ALA A 174 -17.74 19.80 -20.87
N SER A 175 -18.20 21.03 -20.64
CA SER A 175 -17.44 22.26 -20.93
C SER A 175 -16.82 22.90 -19.67
N ASP A 176 -17.31 22.48 -18.51
CA ASP A 176 -16.98 22.89 -17.16
C ASP A 176 -16.05 21.89 -16.45
N CYS A 177 -15.60 20.85 -17.15
CA CYS A 177 -14.74 19.81 -16.62
C CYS A 177 -13.45 19.70 -17.46
N LYS A 178 -12.33 19.48 -16.77
CA LYS A 178 -11.05 19.17 -17.40
C LYS A 178 -10.49 17.88 -16.79
N ASP A 179 -10.09 16.93 -17.63
CA ASP A 179 -9.50 15.68 -17.18
C ASP A 179 -8.06 15.83 -16.68
N PHE A 180 -7.67 14.92 -15.78
CA PHE A 180 -6.28 14.77 -15.34
C PHE A 180 -5.53 13.83 -16.25
N THR A 181 -4.40 14.31 -16.79
CA THR A 181 -3.49 13.52 -17.62
C THR A 181 -2.16 13.35 -16.90
N VAL A 182 -1.37 12.33 -17.28
CA VAL A 182 -0.01 12.13 -16.75
C VAL A 182 0.83 13.40 -16.94
N THR A 183 0.69 14.11 -18.06
CA THR A 183 1.38 15.38 -18.30
C THR A 183 1.01 16.47 -17.30
N THR A 184 -0.23 16.52 -16.81
CA THR A 184 -0.63 17.45 -15.74
C THR A 184 0.16 17.18 -14.46
N ILE A 185 0.40 15.91 -14.13
CA ILE A 185 1.24 15.53 -12.98
C ILE A 185 2.68 15.93 -13.22
N GLU A 186 3.25 15.57 -14.38
CA GLU A 186 4.65 15.86 -14.71
C GLU A 186 4.95 17.36 -14.58
N VAL A 187 4.09 18.21 -15.16
CA VAL A 187 4.23 19.66 -15.09
C VAL A 187 4.15 20.17 -13.66
N ALA A 188 3.14 19.75 -12.89
CA ALA A 188 3.02 20.24 -11.53
C ALA A 188 4.04 19.61 -10.57
N GLY A 189 4.66 18.50 -10.95
CA GLY A 189 5.84 17.97 -10.30
C GLY A 189 7.08 18.84 -10.50
N VAL A 190 7.33 19.31 -11.72
CA VAL A 190 8.39 20.29 -12.02
C VAL A 190 8.17 21.59 -11.24
N ASP A 191 6.92 22.01 -11.07
CA ASP A 191 6.55 23.21 -10.32
C ASP A 191 6.58 23.02 -8.78
N GLY A 192 6.83 21.80 -8.27
CA GLY A 192 6.79 21.49 -6.84
C GLY A 192 5.38 21.55 -6.21
N LYS A 193 4.32 21.47 -7.02
CA LYS A 193 2.90 21.58 -6.61
C LYS A 193 2.22 20.24 -6.38
N TYR A 194 2.97 19.21 -6.01
CA TYR A 194 2.45 17.85 -5.81
C TYR A 194 1.26 17.77 -4.84
N ASN A 195 1.28 18.54 -3.75
CA ASN A 195 0.18 18.54 -2.79
C ASN A 195 -1.13 19.01 -3.43
N THR A 196 -1.09 20.07 -4.25
CA THR A 196 -2.26 20.60 -4.94
C THR A 196 -2.81 19.60 -5.96
N ILE A 197 -1.94 18.91 -6.71
CA ILE A 197 -2.35 17.83 -7.62
C ILE A 197 -3.05 16.72 -6.84
N MET A 198 -2.47 16.29 -5.71
CA MET A 198 -3.03 15.22 -4.89
C MET A 198 -4.41 15.60 -4.34
N ASP A 199 -4.58 16.83 -3.85
CA ASP A 199 -5.88 17.30 -3.36
C ASP A 199 -6.93 17.27 -4.48
N SER A 200 -6.61 17.83 -5.66
CA SER A 200 -7.48 17.79 -6.84
C SER A 200 -7.81 16.37 -7.30
N LEU A 201 -6.84 15.46 -7.18
CA LEU A 201 -7.00 14.07 -7.56
C LEU A 201 -7.92 13.33 -6.58
N LEU A 202 -7.73 13.52 -5.27
CA LEU A 202 -8.58 12.93 -4.24
C LEU A 202 -10.04 13.36 -4.39
N LEU A 203 -10.32 14.58 -4.85
CA LEU A 203 -11.69 15.02 -5.15
C LEU A 203 -12.41 14.13 -6.17
N ARG A 204 -11.67 13.47 -7.07
CA ARG A 204 -12.23 12.58 -8.11
C ARG A 204 -12.54 11.19 -7.63
N PHE A 205 -12.01 10.80 -6.49
CA PHE A 205 -12.26 9.49 -5.92
C PHE A 205 -13.69 9.41 -5.43
N LYS A 206 -14.38 8.35 -5.87
CA LYS A 206 -15.64 7.90 -5.29
C LYS A 206 -15.39 6.81 -4.26
N SER A 207 -14.51 5.86 -4.58
CA SER A 207 -14.13 4.75 -3.71
C SER A 207 -12.70 4.31 -4.02
N CYS A 208 -12.02 3.72 -3.03
CA CYS A 208 -10.72 3.08 -3.22
C CYS A 208 -10.56 2.01 -2.14
N ALA A 209 -10.08 0.84 -2.54
CA ALA A 209 -9.73 -0.25 -1.63
C ALA A 209 -8.62 -1.09 -2.26
N VAL A 210 -7.63 -1.43 -1.47
CA VAL A 210 -6.67 -2.48 -1.84
C VAL A 210 -7.38 -3.82 -1.71
N GLN A 211 -7.36 -4.62 -2.76
CA GLN A 211 -8.02 -5.93 -2.82
C GLN A 211 -7.09 -7.03 -2.34
N THR A 212 -5.83 -6.98 -2.79
CA THR A 212 -4.80 -7.95 -2.46
C THR A 212 -3.47 -7.24 -2.25
N ILE A 213 -2.67 -7.80 -1.35
CA ILE A 213 -1.24 -7.50 -1.22
C ILE A 213 -0.51 -8.84 -1.15
N THR A 214 0.62 -8.95 -1.84
CA THR A 214 1.49 -10.11 -1.78
C THR A 214 2.92 -9.67 -1.60
N LEU A 215 3.50 -10.05 -0.47
CA LEU A 215 4.92 -9.95 -0.16
C LEU A 215 5.58 -11.32 -0.41
N ASP A 216 6.66 -11.30 -1.19
CA ASP A 216 7.62 -12.40 -1.31
C ASP A 216 9.03 -11.80 -1.15
N PHE A 217 10.04 -12.65 -1.01
CA PHE A 217 11.43 -12.28 -0.79
C PHE A 217 12.33 -13.48 -1.05
N ASN A 218 13.57 -13.28 -1.50
CA ASN A 218 14.48 -14.40 -1.70
C ASN A 218 14.86 -15.08 -0.38
N SER A 219 15.07 -14.29 0.67
CA SER A 219 15.42 -14.79 2.00
C SER A 219 15.17 -13.75 3.09
N ILE A 220 14.97 -14.22 4.32
CA ILE A 220 15.19 -13.47 5.56
C ILE A 220 16.68 -13.52 5.87
N VAL A 221 17.32 -12.35 5.83
CA VAL A 221 18.75 -12.17 6.13
C VAL A 221 18.97 -12.06 7.63
N ASN A 222 18.06 -11.39 8.33
CA ASN A 222 18.08 -11.23 9.77
C ASN A 222 16.65 -11.24 10.32
N SER A 223 16.46 -11.86 11.48
CA SER A 223 15.19 -11.83 12.21
C SER A 223 15.46 -11.89 13.71
N ASP A 224 14.90 -10.94 14.45
CA ASP A 224 14.86 -10.95 15.91
C ASP A 224 13.46 -10.56 16.39
N PHE A 225 12.97 -11.28 17.41
CA PHE A 225 11.67 -11.04 18.03
C PHE A 225 11.86 -11.00 19.54
N SER A 226 11.78 -9.80 20.10
CA SER A 226 12.00 -9.54 21.52
C SER A 226 10.65 -9.29 22.20
N PHE A 227 10.16 -10.30 22.92
CA PHE A 227 8.88 -10.24 23.65
C PHE A 227 9.06 -9.63 25.04
N HIS A 228 8.24 -8.64 25.35
CA HIS A 228 8.21 -7.96 26.64
C HIS A 228 6.94 -8.31 27.42
N GLY A 229 7.15 -8.79 28.64
CA GLY A 229 6.11 -9.17 29.60
C GLY A 229 6.43 -10.49 30.29
N SER A 230 5.62 -10.87 31.29
CA SER A 230 5.81 -12.12 32.04
C SER A 230 4.49 -12.86 32.23
N GLY A 231 4.43 -14.14 31.85
CA GLY A 231 3.26 -15.00 32.05
C GLY A 231 3.30 -16.27 31.20
N SER A 232 2.50 -17.27 31.56
CA SER A 232 2.43 -18.55 30.83
C SER A 232 1.94 -18.38 29.38
N ILE A 233 1.10 -17.39 29.12
CA ILE A 233 0.61 -17.03 27.77
C ILE A 233 1.77 -16.51 26.91
N ILE A 234 2.66 -15.69 27.47
CA ILE A 234 3.81 -15.15 26.74
C ILE A 234 4.79 -16.26 26.38
N SER A 235 5.05 -17.21 27.29
CA SER A 235 5.88 -18.37 26.97
C SER A 235 5.30 -19.19 25.82
N ALA A 236 3.98 -19.43 25.80
CA ALA A 236 3.32 -20.14 24.71
C ALA A 236 3.39 -19.37 23.38
N ILE A 237 3.23 -18.05 23.40
CA ILE A 237 3.36 -17.21 22.19
C ILE A 237 4.81 -17.21 21.68
N THR A 238 5.79 -17.10 22.59
CA THR A 238 7.22 -17.12 22.22
C THR A 238 7.59 -18.45 21.56
N GLU A 239 7.04 -19.57 22.06
CA GLU A 239 7.25 -20.90 21.48
C GLU A 239 6.66 -21.00 20.06
N VAL A 240 5.45 -20.49 19.84
CA VAL A 240 4.84 -20.43 18.50
C VAL A 240 5.65 -19.57 17.55
N VAL A 241 6.18 -18.42 18.01
CA VAL A 241 6.99 -17.54 17.15
C VAL A 241 8.38 -18.10 16.88
N ALA A 242 8.93 -18.94 17.78
CA ALA A 242 10.20 -19.61 17.55
C ALA A 242 10.16 -20.57 16.35
N ASP A 243 8.98 -21.13 16.03
CA ASP A 243 8.79 -21.96 14.83
C ASP A 243 8.94 -21.13 13.53
N PHE A 244 8.79 -19.80 13.58
CA PHE A 244 8.99 -18.86 12.47
C PHE A 244 10.43 -18.33 12.40
N SER A 245 11.43 -19.19 12.62
CA SER A 245 12.83 -18.80 12.45
C SER A 245 13.18 -18.50 10.99
N ALA A 246 14.18 -17.63 10.77
CA ALA A 246 14.69 -17.34 9.43
C ALA A 246 15.06 -18.60 8.64
N ASP A 247 15.69 -19.59 9.30
CA ASP A 247 16.07 -20.86 8.67
C ASP A 247 14.88 -21.68 8.18
N GLU A 248 13.78 -21.72 8.96
CA GLU A 248 12.56 -22.42 8.55
C GLU A 248 11.82 -21.68 7.44
N ILE A 249 11.67 -20.36 7.56
CA ILE A 249 11.00 -19.54 6.53
C ILE A 249 11.79 -19.58 5.21
N ASN A 250 13.12 -19.56 5.26
CA ASN A 250 13.96 -19.60 4.07
C ASN A 250 13.91 -20.95 3.33
N ARG A 251 13.36 -22.02 3.93
CA ARG A 251 13.13 -23.30 3.23
C ARG A 251 11.96 -23.27 2.26
N LYS A 252 11.15 -22.19 2.26
CA LYS A 252 10.03 -22.01 1.31
C LYS A 252 9.02 -23.17 1.31
N GLY A 253 8.65 -23.66 2.49
CA GLY A 253 7.58 -24.66 2.69
C GLY A 253 6.37 -24.08 3.42
N ASP A 254 5.56 -24.92 4.07
CA ASP A 254 4.31 -24.52 4.74
C ASP A 254 4.48 -23.37 5.76
N ILE A 255 5.63 -23.31 6.45
CA ILE A 255 5.94 -22.23 7.40
C ILE A 255 6.09 -20.88 6.68
N TYR A 256 6.72 -20.87 5.51
CA TYR A 256 6.86 -19.68 4.68
C TYR A 256 5.50 -19.19 4.16
N ASP A 257 4.67 -20.11 3.67
CA ASP A 257 3.33 -19.77 3.17
C ASP A 257 2.45 -19.20 4.29
N THR A 258 2.52 -19.80 5.48
CA THR A 258 1.81 -19.31 6.67
C THR A 258 2.31 -17.92 7.09
N PHE A 259 3.63 -17.73 7.13
CA PHE A 259 4.24 -16.45 7.49
C PHE A 259 3.82 -15.32 6.54
N THR A 260 3.99 -15.55 5.23
CA THR A 260 3.66 -14.54 4.21
C THR A 260 2.17 -14.27 4.12
N SER A 261 1.31 -15.28 4.26
CA SER A 261 -0.15 -15.08 4.33
C SER A 261 -0.53 -14.16 5.48
N ASN A 262 0.00 -14.41 6.68
CA ASN A 262 -0.30 -13.57 7.85
C ASN A 262 0.18 -12.13 7.65
N ILE A 263 1.38 -11.93 7.07
CA ILE A 263 1.88 -10.59 6.77
C ILE A 263 1.02 -9.90 5.71
N ASN A 264 0.62 -10.61 4.65
CA ASN A 264 -0.21 -10.06 3.58
C ASN A 264 -1.55 -9.55 4.11
N ASP A 265 -2.20 -10.30 5.00
CA ASP A 265 -3.45 -9.90 5.65
C ASP A 265 -3.26 -8.62 6.49
N GLN A 266 -2.16 -8.54 7.24
CA GLN A 266 -1.86 -7.36 8.05
C GLN A 266 -1.51 -6.13 7.19
N LEU A 267 -0.70 -6.29 6.14
CA LEU A 267 -0.41 -5.22 5.18
C LEU A 267 -1.69 -4.72 4.51
N LEU A 268 -2.58 -5.63 4.12
CA LEU A 268 -3.86 -5.31 3.51
C LEU A 268 -4.74 -4.51 4.48
N SER A 269 -4.78 -4.93 5.75
CA SER A 269 -5.49 -4.23 6.81
C SER A 269 -4.94 -2.81 7.04
N VAL A 270 -3.61 -2.66 7.11
CA VAL A 270 -2.94 -1.36 7.23
C VAL A 270 -3.27 -0.45 6.05
N ALA A 271 -3.16 -0.97 4.83
CA ALA A 271 -3.39 -0.19 3.61
C ALA A 271 -4.83 0.33 3.55
N ASN A 272 -5.80 -0.55 3.78
CA ASN A 272 -7.22 -0.15 3.78
C ASN A 272 -7.58 0.73 4.99
N GLY A 273 -7.02 0.45 6.18
CA GLY A 273 -7.19 1.30 7.36
C GLY A 273 -6.63 2.72 7.15
N TYR A 274 -5.50 2.84 6.46
CA TYR A 274 -4.96 4.14 6.05
C TYR A 274 -5.87 4.84 5.04
N ILE A 275 -6.35 4.13 4.01
CA ILE A 275 -7.29 4.69 3.03
C ILE A 275 -8.52 5.23 3.75
N ASP A 276 -9.19 4.43 4.57
CA ASP A 276 -10.42 4.81 5.26
C ASP A 276 -10.24 5.98 6.23
N SER A 277 -9.12 6.01 6.97
CA SER A 277 -8.91 7.02 8.01
C SER A 277 -8.25 8.31 7.53
N LYS A 278 -7.42 8.26 6.46
CA LYS A 278 -6.61 9.39 6.00
C LYS A 278 -6.96 9.90 4.62
N LEU A 279 -7.33 9.03 3.68
CA LEU A 279 -7.57 9.42 2.29
C LEU A 279 -9.05 9.67 2.01
N LYS A 280 -9.91 8.72 2.40
CA LYS A 280 -11.35 8.75 2.19
C LYS A 280 -12.06 10.01 2.70
N PRO A 281 -11.64 10.66 3.80
CA PRO A 281 -12.20 11.95 4.19
C PRO A 281 -12.03 13.06 3.15
N SER A 282 -11.06 12.93 2.24
CA SER A 282 -10.77 13.88 1.16
C SER A 282 -11.40 13.47 -0.18
N PHE A 283 -12.13 12.36 -0.24
CA PHE A 283 -12.79 11.90 -1.46
C PHE A 283 -14.00 12.78 -1.76
N GLY A 284 -13.96 13.44 -2.91
CA GLY A 284 -15.01 14.39 -3.32
C GLY A 284 -16.12 13.78 -4.18
N ALA A 285 -15.87 12.62 -4.79
CA ALA A 285 -16.75 11.99 -5.78
C ALA A 285 -17.21 12.97 -6.88
N THR A 286 -16.31 13.84 -7.36
CA THR A 286 -16.60 14.88 -8.36
C THR A 286 -15.48 15.01 -9.40
N CYS A 287 -15.81 15.39 -10.63
CA CYS A 287 -14.86 15.70 -11.69
C CYS A 287 -14.61 17.21 -11.89
N VAL A 288 -15.35 18.05 -11.14
CA VAL A 288 -15.31 19.51 -11.19
C VAL A 288 -14.55 20.03 -9.97
N GLU A 289 -13.61 20.95 -10.19
CA GLU A 289 -12.82 21.64 -9.17
C GLU A 289 -13.49 22.94 -8.68
#